data_AF-A0A961PD85-F1
#
_entry.id   AF-A0A961PD85-F1
#
_cell.length_a   1.000
_cell.length_b   1.000
_cell.length_c   1.000
_cell.angle_alpha   90.00
_cell.angle_beta   90.00
_cell.angle_gamma   90.00
#
_symmetry.space_group_name_H-M   'P 1'
#
loop_
_entity.id
_entity.type
_entity.pdbx_description
1 polymer ?
#
loop_
_entity_poly.entity_id
_entity_poly.type
_entity_poly.pdbx_seq_one_letter_code
_entity_poly.pdbx_strand_id
1 'polypeptide(L)' 'RIYDFQDDVDQLDLDLAGLGYGSVNLLLNTVASQVGGNVILDFGIDGTIRIDNVQISDLLNDII' A
#
# COMPACT_ATOMS: atom_id res chain seq x y z
N ARG A 1 9.85 -4.44 -0.47
CA ARG A 1 10.17 -2.99 -0.53
C ARG A 1 10.16 -2.58 -2.00
N ILE A 2 9.54 -1.45 -2.31
CA ILE A 2 9.39 -0.89 -3.66
C ILE A 2 10.14 0.45 -3.68
N TYR A 3 10.98 0.64 -4.68
CA TYR A 3 11.72 1.87 -4.95
C TYR A 3 11.18 2.48 -6.23
N ASP A 4 11.24 3.82 -6.33
CA ASP A 4 10.89 4.56 -7.55
C ASP A 4 9.45 4.32 -8.04
N PHE A 5 8.51 4.13 -7.10
CA PHE A 5 7.09 4.05 -7.42
C PHE A 5 6.59 5.43 -7.85
N GLN A 6 5.97 5.50 -9.03
CA GLN A 6 5.44 6.72 -9.62
C GLN A 6 3.91 6.74 -9.54
N ASP A 7 3.39 7.73 -8.81
CA ASP A 7 1.96 8.06 -8.73
C ASP A 7 1.35 8.22 -10.13
N ASP A 8 0.13 7.71 -10.33
CA ASP A 8 -0.63 7.70 -11.59
C ASP A 8 0.09 7.02 -12.80
N VAL A 9 1.24 6.37 -12.59
CA VAL A 9 2.05 5.72 -13.64
C VAL A 9 2.22 4.23 -13.34
N ASP A 10 2.56 3.91 -12.09
CA ASP A 10 2.71 2.53 -11.62
C ASP A 10 1.42 2.03 -10.99
N GLN A 11 1.25 0.70 -11.01
CA GLN A 11 0.07 0.05 -10.47
C GLN A 11 0.48 -1.10 -9.55
N LEU A 12 -0.24 -1.26 -8.44
CA LEU A 12 -0.06 -2.35 -7.50
C LEU A 12 -1.29 -3.26 -7.50
N ASP A 13 -1.13 -4.46 -8.05
CA ASP A 13 -2.18 -5.49 -8.08
C ASP A 13 -2.14 -6.32 -6.79
N LEU A 14 -3.23 -6.31 -6.01
CA LEU A 14 -3.35 -7.03 -4.75
C LEU A 14 -4.62 -7.88 -4.72
N ASP A 15 -4.48 -9.18 -4.38
CA ASP A 15 -5.64 -10.01 -4.04
C ASP A 15 -6.20 -9.63 -2.66
N LEU A 16 -7.04 -8.58 -2.63
CA LEU A 16 -7.61 -8.07 -1.39
C LEU A 16 -8.43 -9.12 -0.65
N ALA A 17 -9.18 -9.97 -1.36
CA ALA A 17 -9.99 -11.02 -0.77
C ALA A 17 -9.10 -12.09 -0.13
N GLY A 18 -8.02 -12.50 -0.81
CA GLY A 18 -6.99 -13.39 -0.27
C GLY A 18 -6.28 -12.81 0.96
N LEU A 19 -6.15 -11.49 1.03
CA LEU A 19 -5.59 -10.76 2.17
C LEU A 19 -6.63 -10.46 3.28
N GLY A 20 -7.91 -10.81 3.08
CA GLY A 20 -8.98 -10.60 4.07
C GLY A 20 -9.56 -9.17 4.09
N TYR A 21 -9.32 -8.36 3.06
CA TYR A 21 -9.83 -7.00 2.92
C TYR A 21 -10.89 -6.90 1.83
N GLY A 22 -12.01 -6.22 2.13
CA GLY A 22 -13.11 -6.02 1.18
C GLY A 22 -12.96 -4.79 0.27
N SER A 23 -11.96 -3.94 0.51
CA SER A 23 -11.67 -2.76 -0.32
C SER A 23 -10.28 -2.21 -0.04
N VAL A 24 -9.72 -1.44 -0.98
CA VAL A 24 -8.46 -0.69 -0.82
C VAL A 24 -8.55 0.25 0.38
N ASN A 25 -9.68 0.94 0.55
CA ASN A 25 -9.90 1.81 1.71
C ASN A 25 -9.79 1.06 3.04
N LEU A 26 -10.38 -0.13 3.14
CA LEU A 26 -10.27 -0.94 4.36
C LEU A 26 -8.85 -1.42 4.58
N LEU A 27 -8.16 -1.89 3.53
CA LEU A 27 -6.76 -2.28 3.57
C LEU A 27 -5.90 -1.12 4.11
N LEU A 28 -5.89 0.02 3.43
CA LEU A 28 -5.02 1.14 3.77
C LEU A 28 -5.30 1.69 5.17
N ASN A 29 -6.57 1.75 5.60
CA ASN A 29 -6.90 2.16 6.97
C ASN A 29 -6.45 1.15 8.04
N THR A 30 -6.26 -0.12 7.68
CA THR A 30 -5.90 -1.17 8.63
C THR A 30 -4.39 -1.37 8.72
N VAL A 31 -3.69 -1.39 7.59
CA VAL A 31 -2.27 -1.79 7.53
C VAL A 31 -1.32 -0.67 7.14
N ALA A 32 -1.80 0.45 6.58
CA ALA A 32 -0.92 1.50 6.09
C ALA A 32 -0.53 2.50 7.19
N SER A 33 0.74 2.90 7.19
CA SER A 33 1.25 4.01 7.98
C SER A 33 2.25 4.86 7.19
N GLN A 34 2.26 6.17 7.46
CA GLN A 34 3.19 7.11 6.82
C GLN A 34 4.41 7.34 7.73
N VAL A 35 5.61 6.97 7.27
CA VAL A 35 6.85 7.13 8.04
C VAL A 35 7.94 7.75 7.18
N GLY A 36 8.33 8.99 7.50
CA GLY A 36 9.43 9.70 6.86
C GLY A 36 9.27 9.83 5.34
N GLY A 37 8.06 10.13 4.87
CA GLY A 37 7.75 10.26 3.44
C GLY A 37 7.50 8.93 2.70
N ASN A 38 7.44 7.80 3.41
CA ASN A 38 7.23 6.47 2.82
C ASN A 38 5.93 5.87 3.35
N VAL A 39 5.27 5.05 2.53
CA VAL A 39 4.16 4.22 2.99
C VAL A 39 4.69 2.86 3.45
N ILE A 40 4.22 2.43 4.62
CA ILE A 40 4.47 1.10 5.17
C ILE A 40 3.14 0.37 5.26
N LEU A 41 2.97 -0.71 4.49
CA LEU A 41 1.88 -1.66 4.61
C LEU A 41 2.36 -2.82 5.50
N ASP A 42 1.88 -2.90 6.72
CA ASP A 42 2.27 -3.91 7.70
C ASP A 42 1.20 -5.00 7.85
N PHE A 43 1.50 -6.19 7.35
CA PHE A 43 0.66 -7.38 7.43
C PHE A 43 1.04 -8.27 8.63
N GLY A 44 1.82 -7.75 9.58
CA GLY A 44 2.23 -8.48 10.78
C GLY A 44 3.16 -9.65 10.45
N ILE A 45 2.72 -10.88 10.77
CA ILE A 45 3.55 -12.08 10.54
C ILE A 45 3.79 -12.37 9.07
N ASP A 46 2.90 -11.90 8.19
CA ASP A 46 3.00 -12.10 6.74
C ASP A 46 4.01 -11.13 6.11
N GLY A 47 4.48 -10.15 6.88
CA GLY A 47 5.56 -9.25 6.53
C GLY A 47 5.10 -7.85 6.21
N THR A 48 6.03 -7.06 5.67
CA THR A 48 5.83 -5.63 5.49
C THR A 48 6.26 -5.20 4.09
N ILE A 49 5.43 -4.40 3.44
CA ILE A 49 5.76 -3.72 2.18
C ILE A 49 6.04 -2.25 2.51
N ARG A 50 7.25 -1.80 2.16
CA ARG A 50 7.62 -0.38 2.21
C ARG A 50 7.68 0.19 0.81
N ILE A 51 7.00 1.30 0.57
CA ILE A 51 6.97 2.05 -0.69
C ILE A 51 7.61 3.41 -0.42
N ASP A 52 8.76 3.65 -1.04
CA ASP A 52 9.56 4.84 -0.75
C ASP A 52 9.03 6.09 -1.47
N ASN A 53 9.02 7.23 -0.78
CA ASN A 53 8.66 8.56 -1.32
C ASN A 53 7.23 8.70 -1.90
N VAL A 54 6.26 7.98 -1.34
CA VAL A 54 4.84 8.00 -1.75
C VAL A 54 3.94 8.43 -0.60
N GLN A 55 2.79 9.07 -0.89
CA GLN A 55 1.75 9.33 0.10
C GLN A 55 0.67 8.23 0.06
N ILE A 56 0.07 7.93 1.21
CA ILE A 56 -1.06 6.97 1.28
C ILE A 56 -2.23 7.38 0.37
N SER A 57 -2.46 8.69 0.18
CA SER A 57 -3.52 9.22 -0.69
C SER A 57 -3.37 8.80 -2.15
N ASP A 58 -2.12 8.62 -2.60
CA ASP A 58 -1.76 8.38 -4.00
C ASP A 58 -2.08 6.90 -4.32
N LEU A 59 -1.76 6.01 -3.37
CA LEU A 59 -2.06 4.57 -3.46
C LEU A 59 -3.54 4.21 -3.55
N LEU A 60 -4.46 5.12 -3.20
CA LEU A 60 -5.90 4.85 -3.31
C LEU A 60 -6.33 4.61 -4.76
N ASN A 61 -5.66 5.24 -5.71
CA ASN A 61 -5.97 5.14 -7.14
C ASN A 61 -5.10 4.10 -7.85
N ASP A 62 -3.92 3.80 -7.31
CA ASP A 62 -2.94 2.91 -7.95
C ASP A 62 -3.05 1.44 -7.52
N ILE A 63 -3.85 1.13 -6.48
CA ILE A 63 -4.13 -0.25 -6.06
C ILE A 63 -5.44 -0.73 -6.70
N ILE A 64 -5.39 -1.90 -7.35
CA ILE A 64 -6.57 -2.60 -7.88
C ILE A 64 -6.87 -3.92 -7.18
#